data_AF-A0A968XDH6-F1
#
_entry.id   AF-A0A968XDH6-F1
#
_cell.length_a   1.000
_cell.length_b   1.000
_cell.length_c   1.000
_cell.angle_alpha   90.00
_cell.angle_beta   90.00
_cell.angle_gamma   90.00
#
_symmetry.space_group_name_H-M   'P 1'
#
loop_
_entity.id
_entity.type
_entity.pdbx_description
1 polymer ?
#
loop_
_entity_poly.entity_id
_entity_poly.type
_entity_poly.pdbx_seq_one_letter_code
_entity_poly.pdbx_strand_id
1 'polypeptide(L)'
;MNENVLSDISQVDSEAMESPMDGSIDCSDIPPLTEAFFKNASLRIPPSQVARWLKVDVEVLEWFQANSGDPKRSMNEVLREYVAGRSV
;
A
#
# COMPACT_ATOMS: atom_id res chain seq x y z
N MET A 1 -2.03 33.70 18.51
CA MET A 1 -2.75 32.87 17.52
C MET A 1 -3.28 31.66 18.28
N ASN A 2 -4.57 31.37 18.14
CA ASN A 2 -5.38 30.53 19.04
C ASN A 2 -5.46 29.08 18.57
N GLU A 3 -5.11 28.14 19.45
CA GLU A 3 -5.05 26.69 19.20
C GLU A 3 -6.40 25.98 19.23
N ASN A 4 -7.48 26.61 18.76
CA ASN A 4 -8.84 26.07 18.91
C ASN A 4 -9.53 25.74 17.58
N VAL A 5 -8.78 25.41 16.52
CA VAL A 5 -9.34 25.11 15.19
C VAL A 5 -9.33 23.61 14.87
N LEU A 6 -8.65 22.78 15.68
CA LEU A 6 -8.44 21.35 15.37
C LEU A 6 -9.35 20.37 16.14
N SER A 7 -10.13 20.82 17.12
CA SER A 7 -10.96 19.95 17.97
C SER A 7 -12.33 19.61 17.36
N ASP A 8 -12.77 20.33 16.34
CA ASP A 8 -14.14 20.24 15.80
C ASP A 8 -14.29 19.37 14.53
N ILE A 9 -13.23 18.70 14.08
CA ILE A 9 -13.27 17.86 12.86
C ILE A 9 -13.68 16.40 13.13
N SER A 10 -14.08 16.04 14.35
CA SER A 10 -14.26 14.63 14.76
C SER A 10 -15.70 14.13 14.86
N GLN A 11 -16.70 14.94 14.49
CA GLN A 11 -18.09 14.48 14.40
C GLN A 11 -18.63 14.67 12.98
N VAL A 12 -18.20 13.77 12.07
CA VAL A 12 -18.92 13.59 10.81
C VAL A 12 -20.22 12.85 11.14
N ASP A 13 -21.31 13.60 11.20
CA ASP A 13 -22.68 13.10 11.29
C ASP A 13 -22.95 12.19 10.07
N SER A 14 -22.83 10.87 10.31
CA SER A 14 -22.95 9.85 9.27
C SER A 14 -24.41 9.51 8.95
N GLU A 15 -25.37 10.11 9.69
CA GLU A 15 -26.81 9.93 9.53
C GLU A 15 -27.40 10.89 8.47
N ALA A 16 -26.70 11.97 8.14
CA ALA A 16 -27.04 12.89 7.06
C ALA A 16 -26.55 12.45 5.66
N MET A 17 -25.74 11.38 5.55
CA MET A 17 -25.36 10.80 4.25
C MET A 17 -26.41 9.77 3.80
N GLU A 18 -27.60 10.24 3.45
CA GLU A 18 -28.47 9.47 2.57
C GLU A 18 -27.67 9.19 1.29
N SER A 19 -27.29 7.93 1.07
CA SER A 19 -26.61 7.55 -0.17
C SER A 19 -27.55 7.94 -1.32
N PRO A 20 -27.13 8.84 -2.25
CA PRO A 20 -27.93 9.06 -3.44
C PRO A 20 -28.16 7.69 -4.08
N MET A 21 -29.41 7.37 -4.42
CA MET A 21 -29.69 6.15 -5.17
C MET A 21 -28.78 6.14 -6.39
N ASP A 22 -28.07 5.04 -6.66
CA ASP A 22 -27.06 4.96 -7.72
C ASP A 22 -27.53 5.54 -9.08
N GLY A 23 -28.84 5.48 -9.36
CA GLY A 23 -29.45 6.05 -10.57
C GLY A 23 -29.55 7.58 -10.64
N SER A 24 -29.31 8.33 -9.56
CA SER A 24 -29.22 9.80 -9.57
C SER A 24 -27.79 10.31 -9.75
N ILE A 25 -26.81 9.40 -9.89
CA ILE A 25 -25.42 9.74 -10.20
C ILE A 25 -25.32 9.97 -11.71
N ASP A 26 -24.93 11.17 -12.10
CA ASP A 26 -24.64 11.47 -13.50
C ASP A 26 -23.31 10.80 -13.91
N CYS A 27 -23.41 9.80 -14.77
CA CYS A 27 -22.26 9.09 -15.34
C CYS A 27 -22.04 9.45 -16.83
N SER A 28 -22.65 10.53 -17.33
CA SER A 28 -22.52 10.92 -18.75
C SER A 28 -21.07 11.22 -19.17
N ASP A 29 -20.22 11.62 -18.21
CA ASP A 29 -18.81 11.92 -18.42
C ASP A 29 -17.91 10.68 -18.45
N ILE A 30 -18.38 9.55 -17.89
CA ILE A 30 -17.57 8.37 -17.62
C ILE A 30 -18.16 7.19 -18.40
N PRO A 31 -17.63 6.87 -19.60
CA PRO A 31 -18.15 5.78 -20.40
C PRO A 31 -17.93 4.43 -19.70
N PRO A 32 -18.80 3.44 -19.94
CA PRO A 32 -18.67 2.12 -19.35
C PRO A 32 -17.36 1.44 -19.78
N LEU A 33 -16.68 0.78 -18.82
CA LEU A 33 -15.45 0.04 -19.08
C LEU A 33 -15.75 -1.20 -19.92
N THR A 34 -15.22 -1.24 -21.15
CA THR A 34 -15.43 -2.35 -22.10
C THR A 34 -14.31 -3.38 -22.04
N GLU A 35 -14.48 -4.56 -22.63
CA GLU A 35 -13.41 -5.56 -22.75
C GLU A 35 -12.14 -5.02 -23.43
N ALA A 36 -12.30 -4.06 -24.35
CA ALA A 36 -11.18 -3.39 -25.01
C ALA A 36 -10.31 -2.59 -24.02
N PHE A 37 -10.91 -2.02 -22.96
CA PHE A 37 -10.18 -1.35 -21.88
C PHE A 37 -9.25 -2.33 -21.14
N PHE A 38 -9.72 -3.55 -20.91
CA PHE A 38 -8.97 -4.58 -20.19
C PHE A 38 -8.04 -5.42 -21.08
N LYS A 39 -8.03 -5.21 -22.41
CA LYS A 39 -7.26 -6.02 -23.37
C LYS A 39 -5.77 -6.15 -23.02
N ASN A 40 -5.17 -5.09 -22.50
CA ASN A 40 -3.75 -5.06 -22.09
C ASN A 40 -3.58 -5.05 -20.56
N ALA A 41 -4.66 -5.24 -19.79
CA ALA A 41 -4.58 -5.28 -18.35
C ALA A 41 -3.82 -6.56 -17.94
N SER A 42 -2.70 -6.38 -17.25
CA SER A 42 -1.94 -7.48 -16.69
C SER A 42 -2.22 -7.58 -15.20
N LEU A 43 -2.75 -8.72 -14.76
CA LEU A 43 -2.93 -9.00 -13.33
C LEU A 43 -1.55 -9.16 -12.68
N ARG A 44 -1.17 -8.19 -11.85
CA ARG A 44 0.03 -8.30 -11.01
C ARG A 44 -0.36 -8.81 -9.63
N ILE A 45 -0.13 -10.10 -9.39
CA ILE A 45 -0.20 -10.67 -8.05
C ILE A 45 1.14 -10.36 -7.37
N PRO A 46 1.17 -9.57 -6.28
CA PRO A 46 2.40 -9.37 -5.54
C PRO A 46 2.90 -10.71 -5.02
N PRO A 47 4.22 -10.98 -5.07
CA PRO A 47 4.77 -12.23 -4.56
C PRO A 47 4.37 -12.39 -3.09
N SER A 48 3.93 -13.59 -2.72
CA SER A 48 3.54 -13.90 -1.35
C SER A 48 4.72 -13.63 -0.41
N GLN A 49 4.63 -12.58 0.38
CA GLN A 49 5.58 -12.35 1.47
C GLN A 49 5.23 -13.32 2.60
N VAL A 50 6.07 -14.33 2.80
CA VAL A 50 5.91 -15.24 3.93
C VAL A 50 6.52 -14.57 5.15
N ALA A 51 5.69 -14.22 6.14
CA ALA A 51 6.15 -13.74 7.44
C ALA A 51 6.80 -14.90 8.20
N ARG A 52 8.12 -15.06 8.06
CA ARG A 52 8.92 -16.02 8.81
C ARG A 52 9.85 -15.31 9.78
N TRP A 53 10.06 -15.93 10.93
CA TRP A 53 11.07 -15.52 11.89
C TRP A 53 12.45 -15.94 11.37
N LEU A 54 13.31 -14.97 11.08
CA LEU A 54 14.72 -15.17 10.74
C LEU A 54 15.57 -14.70 11.91
N LYS A 55 16.55 -15.51 12.33
CA LYS A 55 17.58 -15.08 13.28
C LYS A 55 18.65 -14.33 12.51
N VAL A 56 18.98 -13.12 12.97
CA VAL A 56 20.00 -12.24 12.41
C VAL A 56 20.83 -11.73 13.59
N ASP A 57 22.13 -11.55 13.37
CA ASP A 57 23.01 -10.98 14.39
C ASP A 57 22.60 -9.54 14.72
N VAL A 58 22.83 -9.15 15.98
CA VAL A 58 22.40 -7.84 16.49
C VAL A 58 23.07 -6.70 15.72
N GLU A 59 24.38 -6.81 15.46
CA GLU A 59 25.14 -5.79 14.73
C GLU A 59 24.61 -5.55 13.31
N VAL A 60 24.17 -6.62 12.64
CA VAL A 60 23.58 -6.52 11.30
C VAL A 60 22.23 -5.82 11.36
N LEU A 61 21.41 -6.16 12.35
CA LEU A 61 20.12 -5.50 12.54
C LEU A 61 20.28 -4.00 12.85
N GLU A 62 21.20 -3.65 13.74
CA GLU A 62 21.52 -2.27 14.09
C GLU A 62 22.01 -1.46 12.89
N TRP A 63 22.85 -2.06 12.06
CA TRP A 63 23.30 -1.42 10.82
C TRP A 63 22.13 -1.11 9.88
N PHE A 64 21.21 -2.06 9.68
CA PHE A 64 20.04 -1.81 8.82
C PHE A 64 19.09 -0.76 9.43
N GLN A 65 18.93 -0.73 10.75
CA GLN A 65 18.14 0.29 11.45
C GLN A 65 18.73 1.69 11.34
N ALA A 66 20.05 1.82 11.40
CA ALA A 66 20.73 3.10 11.27
C ALA A 66 20.77 3.63 9.82
N ASN A 67 20.85 2.72 8.84
CA ASN A 67 21.09 3.08 7.44
C ASN A 67 19.85 2.97 6.53
N SER A 68 18.72 2.45 7.02
CA SER A 68 17.52 2.22 6.21
C SER A 68 16.27 2.83 6.85
N GLY A 69 15.44 3.53 6.06
CA GLY A 69 14.11 3.96 6.50
C GLY A 69 13.15 2.79 6.76
N ASP A 70 13.33 1.66 6.07
CA ASP A 70 12.62 0.40 6.32
C ASP A 70 13.60 -0.79 6.35
N PRO A 71 14.08 -1.19 7.54
CA PRO A 71 15.05 -2.26 7.71
C PRO A 71 14.59 -3.59 7.11
N LYS A 72 13.30 -3.91 7.21
CA LYS A 72 12.75 -5.18 6.71
C LYS A 72 12.81 -5.24 5.20
N ARG A 73 12.51 -4.14 4.53
CA ARG A 73 12.56 -4.04 3.07
C ARG A 73 13.99 -4.14 2.56
N SER A 74 14.91 -3.35 3.13
CA SER A 74 16.33 -3.37 2.75
C SER A 74 16.94 -4.76 2.94
N MET A 75 16.67 -5.41 4.09
CA MET A 75 17.12 -6.78 4.33
C MET A 75 16.58 -7.77 3.29
N ASN A 76 15.31 -7.65 2.90
CA ASN A 76 14.71 -8.51 1.88
C ASN A 76 15.34 -8.30 0.49
N GLU A 77 15.66 -7.05 0.13
CA GLU A 77 16.33 -6.71 -1.13
C GLU A 77 17.73 -7.35 -1.21
N VAL A 78 18.55 -7.22 -0.15
CA VAL A 78 19.87 -7.87 -0.07
C VAL A 78 19.77 -9.39 -0.20
N LEU A 79 18.80 -10.00 0.49
CA LEU A 79 18.58 -11.45 0.40
C LEU A 79 18.17 -11.89 -1.02
N ARG A 80 17.36 -11.09 -1.73
CA ARG A 80 16.98 -11.38 -3.11
C ARG A 80 18.17 -11.34 -4.06
N GLU A 81 19.01 -10.32 -3.96
CA GLU A 81 20.21 -10.20 -4.79
C GLU A 81 21.18 -11.36 -4.55
N TYR A 82 21.39 -11.73 -3.29
CA TYR A 82 22.24 -12.86 -2.92
C TYR A 82 21.75 -14.19 -3.52
N VAL A 83 20.43 -14.42 -3.51
CA VAL A 83 19.82 -15.62 -4.11
C VAL A 83 19.90 -15.58 -5.63
N ALA A 84 19.59 -14.43 -6.26
CA ALA A 84 19.63 -14.27 -7.71
C ALA A 84 21.05 -14.50 -8.27
N GLY A 85 22.08 -14.02 -7.58
CA GLY A 85 23.48 -14.27 -7.96
C GLY A 85 23.96 -15.71 -7.80
N ARG A 86 23.19 -16.58 -7.12
CA ARG A 86 23.51 -17.99 -6.87
C ARG A 86 22.61 -18.98 -7.60
N SER A 87 21.48 -18.53 -8.14
CA SER A 87 20.60 -19.38 -8.92
C SER A 87 21.22 -19.59 -10.30
N VAL A 88 21.86 -20.75 -10.49
CA VAL A 88 22.29 -21.29 -11.79
C VAL A 88 21.06 -21.81 -12.54
#